data_AF-A0A954M9K0-F1
#
_entry.id   AF-A0A954M9K0-F1
#
_cell.length_a   1.000
_cell.length_b   1.000
_cell.length_c   1.000
_cell.angle_alpha   90.00
_cell.angle_beta   90.00
_cell.angle_gamma   90.00
#
_symmetry.space_group_name_H-M   'P 1'
#
loop_
_entity.id
_entity.type
_entity.pdbx_description
1 polymer ?
#
loop_
_entity_poly.entity_id
_entity_poly.type
_entity_poly.pdbx_seq_one_letter_code
_entity_poly.pdbx_strand_id
1 'polypeptide(L)'
;MSTNEERIRIMLLSGTVSIPPRLPDLADVSFRSLGSQIVVEAAQELSPRTTIRRTFFSNEVMAVFIPSDSTAVDLTKGEYLTGEKLEAKALSLLDKGSIQGIVYVREHAQSILELSAGLTAAESAEFYPPLPTDRSVNHYDMNPGGSRLGDVGCPW
;
A
#
# COMPACT_ATOMS: atom_id res chain seq x y z
N MET A 1 -8.17 -20.55 23.79
CA MET A 1 -8.35 -19.19 23.26
C MET A 1 -8.23 -19.28 21.75
N SER A 2 -9.35 -19.17 21.03
CA SER A 2 -9.40 -19.32 19.57
C SER A 2 -8.70 -18.14 18.90
N THR A 3 -7.55 -18.39 18.30
CA THR A 3 -6.87 -17.47 17.40
C THR A 3 -7.83 -17.22 16.23
N ASN A 4 -8.49 -16.06 16.27
CA ASN A 4 -9.52 -15.63 15.33
C ASN A 4 -9.01 -15.79 13.89
N GLU A 5 -9.71 -16.56 13.05
CA GLU A 5 -9.31 -16.87 11.67
C GLU A 5 -9.03 -15.60 10.85
N GLU A 6 -9.68 -14.49 11.20
CA GLU A 6 -9.42 -13.16 10.65
C GLU A 6 -7.97 -12.70 10.86
N ARG A 7 -7.37 -12.95 12.03
CA ARG A 7 -5.97 -12.60 12.32
C ARG A 7 -5.00 -13.41 11.47
N ILE A 8 -5.31 -14.69 11.23
CA ILE A 8 -4.50 -15.57 10.39
C ILE A 8 -4.62 -15.13 8.91
N ARG A 9 -5.81 -14.73 8.48
CA ARG A 9 -6.05 -14.21 7.12
C ARG A 9 -5.32 -12.88 6.87
N ILE A 10 -5.25 -11.99 7.86
CA ILE A 10 -4.45 -10.76 7.82
C ILE A 10 -2.94 -11.07 7.71
N MET A 11 -2.45 -12.09 8.43
CA MET A 11 -1.05 -12.52 8.37
C MET A 11 -0.68 -13.19 7.04
N LEU A 12 -1.56 -13.99 6.44
CA LEU A 12 -1.29 -14.66 5.16
C LEU A 12 -1.14 -13.68 3.97
N LEU A 13 -1.74 -12.50 4.07
CA LEU A 13 -1.65 -11.46 3.03
C LEU A 13 -0.39 -10.59 3.15
N SER A 14 0.45 -10.79 4.16
CA SER A 14 1.64 -9.96 4.42
C SER A 14 2.82 -10.21 3.46
N GLY A 15 2.75 -11.24 2.60
CA GLY A 15 3.83 -11.62 1.68
C GLY A 15 3.50 -11.44 0.19
N THR A 16 2.28 -11.05 -0.17
CA THR A 16 1.86 -10.93 -1.57
C THR A 16 1.36 -9.52 -1.86
N VAL A 17 2.16 -8.73 -2.57
CA VAL A 17 1.67 -7.48 -3.17
C VAL A 17 0.71 -7.88 -4.28
N SER A 18 -0.60 -7.75 -4.02
CA SER A 18 -1.61 -7.99 -5.04
C SER A 18 -1.38 -7.05 -6.21
N ILE A 19 -1.47 -7.60 -7.43
CA ILE A 19 -1.56 -6.79 -8.65
C ILE A 19 -2.63 -5.73 -8.39
N PRO A 20 -2.38 -4.45 -8.64
CA PRO A 20 -3.32 -3.39 -8.30
C PRO A 20 -4.71 -3.74 -8.87
N PRO A 21 -5.78 -3.61 -8.08
CA PRO A 21 -7.11 -4.00 -8.53
C PRO A 21 -7.44 -3.31 -9.86
N ARG A 22 -8.00 -4.10 -10.79
CA ARG A 22 -8.33 -3.69 -12.17
C ARG A 22 -9.69 -3.01 -12.29
N LEU A 23 -10.48 -2.98 -11.22
CA LEU A 23 -11.81 -2.40 -11.20
C LEU A 23 -11.78 -1.03 -10.51
N PRO A 24 -12.67 -0.11 -10.90
CA PRO A 24 -12.83 1.15 -10.20
C PRO A 24 -13.18 0.86 -8.74
N ASP A 25 -12.25 1.18 -7.84
CA ASP A 25 -12.40 0.95 -6.42
C ASP A 25 -12.44 2.29 -5.70
N LEU A 26 -13.02 2.29 -4.50
CA LEU A 26 -13.11 3.48 -3.68
C LEU A 26 -11.70 3.87 -3.21
N ALA A 27 -11.35 5.13 -3.42
CA ALA A 27 -10.06 5.70 -3.04
C ALA A 27 -10.26 7.05 -2.35
N ASP A 28 -9.27 7.43 -1.54
CA ASP A 28 -9.13 8.79 -1.08
C ASP A 28 -8.55 9.63 -2.21
N VAL A 29 -9.40 10.45 -2.81
CA VAL A 29 -9.09 11.32 -3.95
C VAL A 29 -8.72 12.70 -3.44
N SER A 30 -7.53 13.18 -3.78
CA SER A 30 -7.07 14.54 -3.47
C SER A 30 -6.63 15.26 -4.73
N PHE A 31 -6.73 16.59 -4.71
CA PHE A 31 -6.32 17.47 -5.79
C PHE A 31 -5.14 18.30 -5.31
N ARG A 32 -4.03 18.25 -6.05
CA ARG A 32 -2.80 18.98 -5.70
C ARG A 32 -2.33 19.84 -6.86
N SER A 33 -1.74 20.99 -6.54
CA SER A 33 -1.03 21.79 -7.52
C SER A 33 0.42 21.31 -7.65
N LEU A 34 0.83 21.00 -8.89
CA LEU A 34 2.21 20.71 -9.26
C LEU A 34 2.67 21.78 -10.26
N GLY A 35 3.14 22.91 -9.74
CA GLY A 35 3.49 24.07 -10.57
C GLY A 35 2.25 24.68 -11.24
N SER A 36 2.23 24.72 -12.57
CA SER A 36 1.08 25.23 -13.34
C SER A 36 0.00 24.18 -13.61
N GLN A 37 0.20 22.94 -13.17
CA GLN A 37 -0.70 21.82 -13.45
C GLN A 37 -1.42 21.37 -12.18
N ILE A 38 -2.64 20.86 -12.37
CA ILE A 38 -3.40 20.19 -11.31
C ILE A 38 -3.26 18.70 -11.54
N VAL A 39 -2.93 17.97 -10.48
CA VAL A 39 -2.89 16.52 -10.47
C VAL A 39 -3.97 15.98 -9.55
N VAL A 40 -4.51 14.82 -9.92
CA VAL A 40 -5.50 14.06 -9.15
C VAL A 40 -4.80 12.85 -8.60
N GLU A 41 -4.81 12.72 -7.28
CA GLU A 41 -4.19 11.62 -6.57
C GLU A 41 -5.28 10.73 -5.97
N ALA A 42 -5.27 9.46 -6.31
CA ALA A 42 -6.13 8.43 -5.73
C ALA A 42 -5.28 7.51 -4.86
N ALA A 43 -5.48 7.57 -3.54
CA ALA A 43 -4.83 6.70 -2.57
C ALA A 43 -5.80 5.60 -2.11
N GLN A 44 -5.32 4.36 -2.13
CA GLN A 44 -6.09 3.19 -1.74
C GLN A 44 -5.28 2.34 -0.77
N GLU A 45 -5.87 2.06 0.39
CA GLU A 45 -5.34 1.08 1.33
C GLU A 45 -5.79 -0.32 0.89
N LEU A 46 -4.87 -1.14 0.39
CA LEU A 46 -5.16 -2.52 0.03
C LEU A 46 -5.11 -3.47 1.23
N SER A 47 -4.29 -3.11 2.21
CA SER A 47 -4.15 -3.80 3.49
C SER A 47 -3.63 -2.80 4.52
N PRO A 48 -3.69 -3.11 5.83
CA PRO A 48 -3.17 -2.24 6.89
C PRO A 48 -1.70 -1.81 6.77
N ARG A 49 -0.95 -2.41 5.83
CA ARG A 49 0.46 -2.11 5.59
C ARG A 49 0.74 -1.71 4.16
N THR A 50 -0.21 -1.83 3.23
CA THR A 50 0.02 -1.62 1.82
C THR A 50 -0.92 -0.54 1.30
N THR A 51 -0.34 0.59 0.93
CA THR A 51 -1.06 1.69 0.28
C THR A 51 -0.56 1.84 -1.15
N ILE A 52 -1.50 1.89 -2.09
CA ILE A 52 -1.24 2.25 -3.48
C ILE A 52 -1.71 3.68 -3.69
N ARG A 53 -0.83 4.50 -4.26
CA ARG A 53 -1.13 5.88 -4.65
C ARG A 53 -0.94 6.00 -6.16
N ARG A 54 -1.99 6.40 -6.86
CA ARG A 54 -1.95 6.68 -8.29
C ARG A 54 -2.17 8.16 -8.52
N THR A 55 -1.26 8.80 -9.22
CA THR A 55 -1.35 10.21 -9.56
C THR A 55 -1.55 10.37 -11.06
N PHE A 56 -2.56 11.13 -11.43
CA PHE A 56 -2.94 11.42 -12.82
C PHE A 56 -2.90 12.92 -13.05
N PHE A 57 -2.64 13.34 -14.28
CA PHE A 57 -2.92 14.71 -14.68
C PHE A 57 -4.43 14.94 -14.77
N SER A 58 -4.91 16.12 -14.40
CA SER A 58 -6.35 16.42 -14.39
C SER A 58 -7.02 16.23 -15.76
N ASN A 59 -6.30 16.48 -16.86
CA ASN A 59 -6.81 16.29 -18.23
C ASN A 59 -6.99 14.81 -18.64
N GLU A 60 -6.41 13.87 -17.90
CA GLU A 60 -6.60 12.43 -18.12
C GLU A 60 -7.81 11.87 -17.36
N VAL A 61 -8.34 12.63 -16.39
CA VAL A 61 -9.49 12.25 -15.57
C VAL A 61 -10.78 12.65 -16.28
N MET A 62 -11.56 11.65 -16.68
CA MET A 62 -12.82 11.85 -17.39
C MET A 62 -13.98 12.12 -16.42
N ALA A 63 -13.96 11.45 -15.28
CA ALA A 63 -14.99 11.59 -14.25
C ALA A 63 -14.46 11.23 -12.87
N VAL A 64 -15.08 11.79 -11.84
CA VAL A 64 -14.97 11.32 -10.45
C VAL A 64 -16.37 11.03 -9.94
N PHE A 65 -16.60 9.82 -9.45
CA PHE A 65 -17.84 9.46 -8.77
C PHE A 65 -17.65 9.55 -7.26
N ILE A 66 -18.55 10.27 -6.59
CA ILE A 66 -18.58 10.40 -5.13
C ILE A 66 -19.84 9.67 -4.64
N PRO A 67 -19.70 8.52 -3.95
CA PRO A 67 -20.88 7.83 -3.44
C PRO A 67 -21.55 8.62 -2.31
N SER A 68 -22.86 8.45 -2.16
CA SER A 68 -23.58 9.02 -1.01
C SER A 68 -23.20 8.33 0.31
N ASP A 69 -22.80 7.06 0.24
CA ASP A 69 -22.33 6.25 1.37
C ASP A 69 -21.08 5.47 0.92
N SER A 70 -19.97 5.67 1.63
CA SER A 70 -18.70 5.03 1.33
C SER A 70 -18.57 3.60 1.84
N THR A 71 -19.46 3.17 2.75
CA THR A 71 -19.45 1.81 3.31
C THR A 71 -20.14 0.79 2.40
N ALA A 72 -21.13 1.25 1.62
CA ALA A 72 -21.90 0.44 0.69
C ALA A 72 -22.03 1.18 -0.65
N VAL A 73 -20.99 1.04 -1.49
CA VAL A 73 -20.91 1.75 -2.77
C VAL A 73 -21.99 1.24 -3.74
N ASP A 74 -22.95 2.10 -4.04
CA ASP A 74 -23.96 1.91 -5.07
C ASP A 74 -23.74 2.96 -6.18
N LEU A 75 -23.34 2.51 -7.37
CA LEU A 75 -23.01 3.39 -8.51
C LEU A 75 -24.21 4.22 -9.01
N THR A 76 -25.42 3.88 -8.58
CA THR A 76 -26.63 4.65 -8.88
C THR A 76 -26.92 5.74 -7.84
N LYS A 77 -26.27 5.68 -6.67
CA LYS A 77 -26.47 6.59 -5.53
C LYS A 77 -25.19 7.35 -5.22
N GLY A 78 -25.01 8.46 -5.92
CA GLY A 78 -23.91 9.39 -5.69
C GLY A 78 -23.89 10.51 -6.71
N GLU A 79 -22.81 11.26 -6.70
CA GLU A 79 -22.59 12.38 -7.61
C GLU A 79 -21.51 12.03 -8.63
N TYR A 80 -21.82 12.18 -9.92
CA TYR A 80 -20.83 12.12 -10.99
C TYR A 80 -20.35 13.54 -11.31
N LEU A 81 -19.05 13.76 -11.11
CA LEU A 81 -18.37 15.00 -11.45
C LEU A 81 -17.66 14.82 -12.79
N THR A 82 -18.05 15.61 -13.78
CA THR A 82 -17.45 15.64 -15.12
C THR A 82 -17.31 17.08 -15.60
N GLY A 83 -16.37 17.32 -16.52
CA GLY A 83 -16.14 18.63 -17.14
C GLY A 83 -16.00 19.77 -16.12
N GLU A 84 -16.73 20.86 -16.32
CA GLU A 84 -16.69 22.06 -15.47
C GLU A 84 -17.03 21.78 -14.00
N LYS A 85 -17.91 20.81 -13.71
CA LYS A 85 -18.24 20.43 -12.32
C LYS A 85 -17.05 19.80 -11.62
N LEU A 86 -16.30 18.97 -12.34
CA LEU A 86 -15.07 18.37 -11.83
C LEU A 86 -14.01 19.44 -11.60
N GLU A 87 -13.84 20.38 -12.52
CA GLU A 87 -12.90 21.50 -12.38
C GLU A 87 -13.24 22.39 -11.18
N ALA A 88 -14.51 22.79 -11.03
CA ALA A 88 -14.96 23.60 -9.90
C ALA A 88 -14.74 22.86 -8.57
N LYS A 89 -15.01 21.55 -8.53
CA LYS A 89 -14.76 20.73 -7.34
C LYS A 89 -13.26 20.61 -7.05
N ALA A 90 -12.44 20.35 -8.07
CA ALA A 90 -11.00 20.25 -7.96
C ALA A 90 -10.39 21.54 -7.40
N LEU A 91 -10.80 22.71 -7.90
CA LEU A 91 -10.39 24.02 -7.38
C LEU A 91 -10.87 24.25 -5.94
N SER A 92 -12.09 23.79 -5.61
CA SER A 92 -12.61 23.93 -4.25
C SER A 92 -11.83 23.12 -3.22
N LEU A 93 -11.35 21.93 -3.62
CA LEU A 93 -10.64 20.95 -2.78
C LEU A 93 -9.11 21.04 -2.89
N LEU A 94 -8.60 21.85 -3.81
CA LEU A 94 -7.17 22.01 -4.06
C LEU A 94 -6.43 22.31 -2.76
N ASP A 95 -5.53 21.41 -2.38
CA ASP A 95 -4.71 21.48 -1.16
C ASP A 95 -5.49 21.60 0.16
N LYS A 96 -6.80 21.27 0.18
CA LYS A 96 -7.66 21.37 1.37
C LYS A 96 -8.06 20.03 1.97
N GLY A 97 -7.87 18.93 1.25
CA GLY A 97 -8.13 17.58 1.78
C GLY A 97 -8.37 16.52 0.70
N SER A 98 -8.76 15.33 1.15
CA SER A 98 -9.21 14.23 0.31
C SER A 98 -10.72 14.01 0.44
N ILE A 99 -11.31 13.41 -0.60
CA ILE A 99 -12.68 12.94 -0.62
C ILE A 99 -12.70 11.46 -1.03
N GLN A 100 -13.63 10.68 -0.48
CA GLN A 100 -13.78 9.30 -0.91
C GLN A 100 -14.54 9.24 -2.23
N GLY A 101 -13.94 8.62 -3.23
CA GLY A 101 -14.52 8.55 -4.56
C GLY A 101 -13.81 7.57 -5.48
N ILE A 102 -14.38 7.41 -6.66
CA ILE A 102 -13.88 6.56 -7.72
C ILE A 102 -13.44 7.44 -8.88
N VAL A 103 -12.18 7.31 -9.29
CA VAL A 103 -11.62 8.08 -10.41
C VAL A 103 -11.72 7.25 -11.70
N TYR A 104 -12.34 7.83 -12.72
CA TYR A 104 -12.41 7.26 -14.06
C TYR A 104 -11.45 8.01 -14.99
N VAL A 105 -10.52 7.28 -15.56
CA VAL A 105 -9.49 7.79 -16.48
C VAL A 105 -9.60 7.12 -17.84
N ARG A 106 -8.97 7.72 -18.86
CA ARG A 106 -8.86 7.07 -20.18
C ARG A 106 -8.05 5.79 -20.08
N GLU A 107 -8.33 4.82 -20.95
CA GLU A 107 -7.62 3.52 -20.98
C GLU A 107 -6.10 3.66 -21.11
N HIS A 108 -5.64 4.67 -21.85
CA HIS A 108 -4.22 4.94 -22.09
C HIS A 108 -3.67 6.09 -21.23
N ALA A 109 -4.41 6.50 -20.18
CA ALA A 109 -3.96 7.55 -19.28
C ALA A 109 -2.65 7.12 -18.59
N GLN A 110 -1.64 7.97 -18.70
CA GLN A 110 -0.40 7.77 -17.95
C GLN A 110 -0.64 8.12 -16.48
N SER A 111 -0.08 7.30 -15.59
CA SER A 111 -0.15 7.53 -14.16
C SER A 111 1.20 7.28 -13.51
N ILE A 112 1.47 8.03 -12.45
CA ILE A 112 2.56 7.73 -11.54
C ILE A 112 1.99 6.78 -10.50
N LEU A 113 2.58 5.58 -10.42
CA LEU A 113 2.23 4.58 -9.42
C LEU A 113 3.28 4.59 -8.32
N GLU A 114 2.83 4.86 -7.10
CA GLU A 114 3.63 4.71 -5.91
C GLU A 114 3.02 3.63 -5.01
N LEU A 115 3.89 2.76 -4.51
CA LEU A 115 3.51 1.69 -3.60
C LEU A 115 4.29 1.87 -2.30
N SER A 116 3.56 2.00 -1.20
CA SER A 116 4.11 2.05 0.15
C SER A 116 3.76 0.77 0.88
N ALA A 117 4.78 0.05 1.33
CA ALA A 117 4.65 -1.15 2.15
C ALA A 117 5.33 -0.93 3.50
N GLY A 118 4.56 -0.93 4.59
CA GLY A 118 5.07 -0.85 5.95
C GLY A 118 5.63 -2.20 6.41
N LEU A 119 6.89 -2.24 6.81
CA LEU A 119 7.47 -3.38 7.52
C LEU A 119 7.12 -3.29 9.01
N THR A 120 6.87 -4.44 9.65
CA THR A 120 6.82 -4.45 11.11
C THR A 120 8.22 -4.28 11.69
N ALA A 121 8.37 -3.52 12.77
CA ALA A 121 9.66 -3.36 13.46
C ALA A 121 10.35 -4.69 13.82
N ALA A 122 9.58 -5.78 13.96
CA ALA A 122 10.10 -7.13 14.17
C ALA A 122 10.77 -7.77 12.94
N GLU A 123 10.41 -7.37 11.72
CA GLU A 123 11.09 -7.81 10.48
C GLU A 123 12.37 -7.00 10.22
N SER A 124 12.53 -5.85 10.87
CA SER A 124 13.73 -5.01 10.79
C SER A 124 14.82 -5.39 11.82
N ALA A 125 14.49 -6.20 12.83
CA ALA A 125 15.45 -6.58 13.88
C ALA A 125 16.38 -7.73 13.46
N GLU A 126 16.00 -8.53 12.47
CA GLU A 126 16.83 -9.64 11.96
C GLU A 126 17.70 -9.25 10.75
N PHE A 127 17.56 -8.03 10.23
CA PHE A 127 18.43 -7.49 9.17
C PHE A 127 19.42 -6.47 9.72
N TYR A 128 20.03 -6.75 10.87
CA TYR A 128 21.40 -6.29 11.05
C TYR A 128 22.27 -7.22 10.19
N PRO A 129 23.13 -6.71 9.28
CA PRO A 129 24.20 -7.57 8.78
C PRO A 129 24.92 -8.11 10.02
N PRO A 130 25.08 -9.44 10.15
CA PRO A 130 25.76 -10.01 11.32
C PRO A 130 27.07 -9.27 11.49
N LEU A 131 27.38 -8.87 12.73
CA LEU A 131 28.69 -8.30 13.00
C LEU A 131 29.75 -9.31 12.54
N PRO A 132 30.96 -8.91 12.12
CA PRO A 132 31.99 -9.84 11.67
C PRO A 132 32.32 -10.97 12.68
N THR A 133 31.93 -10.77 13.95
CA THR A 133 32.06 -11.71 15.06
C THR A 133 30.84 -12.59 15.31
N ASP A 134 29.67 -12.25 14.77
CA ASP A 134 28.50 -13.13 14.79
C ASP A 134 28.78 -14.28 13.85
N ARG A 135 29.13 -15.42 14.45
CA ARG A 135 29.31 -16.68 13.75
C ARG A 135 28.02 -16.95 13.00
N SER A 136 28.05 -16.76 11.69
CA SER A 136 27.10 -17.36 10.77
C SER A 136 26.97 -18.82 11.20
N VAL A 137 25.82 -19.18 11.77
CA VAL A 137 25.49 -20.57 12.01
C VAL A 137 25.59 -21.21 10.63
N ASN A 138 26.60 -22.05 10.44
CA ASN A 138 26.92 -22.75 9.20
C ASN A 138 25.70 -23.56 8.76
N HIS A 139 24.75 -22.92 8.07
CA HIS A 139 23.61 -23.59 7.45
C HIS A 139 24.05 -24.45 6.24
N TYR A 140 25.33 -24.37 5.86
CA TYR A 140 25.96 -25.15 4.79
C TYR A 140 27.22 -25.91 5.25
N ASP A 141 27.30 -26.37 6.51
CA ASP A 141 28.32 -27.37 6.85
C ASP A 141 27.92 -28.73 6.25
N MET A 142 28.27 -28.93 4.99
CA MET A 142 28.19 -30.21 4.28
C MET A 142 29.38 -31.11 4.65
N ASN A 143 29.66 -31.26 5.94
CA ASN A 143 30.72 -32.14 6.43
C ASN A 143 30.19 -33.01 7.59
N PRO A 144 29.87 -34.29 7.36
CA PRO A 144 29.41 -35.20 8.40
C PRO A 144 30.64 -35.76 9.13
N GLY A 145 31.32 -34.91 9.88
CA GLY A 145 32.49 -35.28 10.68
C GLY A 145 32.24 -34.93 12.13
N GLY A 146 31.67 -35.87 12.88
CA GLY A 146 31.26 -35.66 14.27
C GLY A 146 32.38 -35.10 15.16
N SER A 147 32.00 -34.21 16.07
CA SER A 147 32.76 -33.95 17.29
C SER A 147 31.74 -33.85 18.43
N ARG A 148 31.87 -34.80 19.35
CA ARG A 148 30.99 -35.02 20.49
C ARG A 148 31.07 -33.81 21.43
N LEU A 149 29.91 -33.39 21.92
CA LEU A 149 29.79 -32.63 23.16
C LEU A 149 30.54 -33.37 24.27
N GLY A 150 31.58 -32.72 24.79
CA GLY A 150 32.34 -33.20 25.93
C GLY A 150 33.72 -32.54 25.99
N ASP A 151 33.78 -31.34 26.57
CA ASP A 151 34.66 -31.20 27.71
C ASP A 151 34.22 -30.07 28.63
N VAL A 152 34.01 -30.48 29.87
CA VAL A 152 33.66 -29.69 31.04
C VAL A 152 34.97 -29.21 31.67
N GLY A 153 35.06 -27.93 31.99
CA GLY A 153 36.06 -27.38 32.91
C GLY A 153 36.63 -26.06 32.40
N CYS A 154 36.73 -24.98 33.18
CA CYS A 154 36.43 -24.75 34.59
C CYS A 154 36.49 -23.22 34.84
N PRO A 155 36.18 -22.73 36.04
CA PRO A 155 35.77 -21.35 36.33
C PRO A 155 36.96 -20.35 36.39
N TRP A 156 36.59 -19.08 36.64
CA TRP A 156 37.36 -17.83 36.73
C TRP A 156 37.32 -16.96 35.46
#